data_AF-Q9N4T9-F1
#
_entry.id   AF-Q9N4T9-F1
#
_cell.length_a   1.000
_cell.length_b   1.000
_cell.length_c   1.000
_cell.angle_alpha   90.00
_cell.angle_beta   90.00
_cell.angle_gamma   90.00
#
_symmetry.space_group_name_H-M   'P 1'
#
loop_
_entity.id
_entity.type
_entity.pdbx_description
1 polymer ?
#
loop_
_entity_poly.entity_id
_entity_poly.type
_entity_poly.pdbx_seq_one_letter_code
_entity_poly.pdbx_strand_id
1 'polypeptide(L)'
;MSLPEIFSTIYEISVCAVEGLMYLYVVLSIPCHVALFPFYCFAYFTNSLRENNSPTAPIIVHFHRLICVMLVILLLCLFEMFYGFKIMNMLELDLFDVLYHYYFISCVIFPVFNILLTLLAVQRFFIYYSDRFGKKWILNQKNWSWIIILLYLGFFAANLGVGILETDFRFSYSNLPFLGNGSWDFGNESYLEPGYNFPFSFDSLYMTIYYYLEVIATLSAFLYVPIFISLRKKSNIASVVENQTDRLIMYQAITICVSKFVTFPFIVFNGVMIIDQGYYGFLKLACIMLSVINFATTPLLIQISYIYCNKRNVKIMQSLLTFKWFLFGIIRALKRKLRIERDYNNVVAPL
;
A
#
# COMPACT_ATOMS: atom_id res chain seq x y z
N MET A 1 20.65 15.01 -36.37
CA MET A 1 19.72 15.10 -35.23
C MET A 1 19.98 16.42 -34.54
N SER A 2 18.97 17.27 -34.42
CA SER A 2 19.10 18.53 -33.68
C SER A 2 19.25 18.25 -32.16
N LEU A 3 19.83 19.17 -31.39
CA LEU A 3 19.95 19.01 -29.93
C LEU A 3 18.57 18.74 -29.26
N PRO A 4 17.47 19.43 -29.65
CA PRO A 4 16.12 19.11 -29.16
C PRO A 4 15.65 17.70 -29.49
N GLU A 5 15.93 17.19 -30.69
CA GLU A 5 15.59 15.80 -31.05
C GLU A 5 16.33 14.80 -30.16
N ILE A 6 17.62 15.00 -29.91
CA ILE A 6 18.42 14.12 -29.03
C ILE A 6 17.80 14.09 -27.62
N PHE A 7 17.44 15.27 -27.08
CA PHE A 7 16.78 15.35 -25.77
C PHE A 7 15.42 14.63 -25.77
N SER A 8 14.61 14.80 -26.81
CA SER A 8 13.32 14.10 -26.96
C SER A 8 13.49 12.58 -26.98
N THR A 9 14.48 12.06 -27.71
CA THR A 9 14.72 10.61 -27.79
C THR A 9 15.28 10.04 -26.49
N ILE A 10 16.23 10.71 -25.84
CA ILE A 10 16.72 10.29 -24.52
C ILE A 10 15.57 10.27 -23.52
N TYR A 11 14.70 11.29 -23.60
CA TYR A 11 13.50 11.38 -22.79
C TYR A 11 12.56 10.19 -23.05
N GLU A 12 12.13 9.93 -24.28
CA GLU A 12 11.25 8.80 -24.62
C GLU A 12 11.83 7.44 -24.15
N ILE A 13 13.12 7.21 -24.34
CA ILE A 13 13.80 6.00 -23.87
C ILE A 13 13.74 5.89 -22.34
N SER A 14 13.97 7.00 -21.63
CA SER A 14 13.90 7.02 -20.16
C SER A 14 12.49 6.72 -19.64
N VAL A 15 11.45 7.22 -20.31
CA VAL A 15 10.05 6.95 -19.99
C VAL A 15 9.73 5.47 -20.16
N CYS A 16 10.00 4.92 -21.35
CA CYS A 16 9.78 3.51 -21.65
C CYS A 16 10.54 2.59 -20.67
N ALA A 17 11.76 2.97 -20.27
CA ALA A 17 12.55 2.22 -19.31
C ALA A 17 11.93 2.24 -17.90
N VAL A 18 11.47 3.40 -17.42
CA VAL A 18 10.80 3.53 -16.13
C VAL A 18 9.49 2.74 -16.12
N GLU A 19 8.64 2.89 -17.15
CA GLU A 19 7.38 2.15 -17.28
C GLU A 19 7.61 0.62 -17.35
N GLY A 20 8.58 0.18 -18.15
CA GLY A 20 8.95 -1.24 -18.25
C GLY A 20 9.43 -1.83 -16.92
N LEU A 21 10.26 -1.10 -16.17
CA LEU A 21 10.68 -1.50 -14.83
C LEU A 21 9.50 -1.59 -13.85
N MET A 22 8.54 -0.67 -13.93
CA MET A 22 7.33 -0.70 -13.09
C MET A 22 6.45 -1.90 -13.42
N TYR A 23 6.21 -2.16 -14.70
CA TYR A 23 5.43 -3.32 -15.13
C TYR A 23 6.07 -4.62 -14.65
N LEU A 24 7.39 -4.76 -14.84
CA LEU A 24 8.15 -5.90 -14.34
C LEU A 24 8.02 -6.02 -12.81
N TYR A 25 8.11 -4.91 -12.08
CA TYR A 25 7.98 -4.88 -10.63
C TYR A 25 6.59 -5.35 -10.16
N VAL A 26 5.51 -4.87 -10.81
CA VAL A 26 4.13 -5.32 -10.55
C VAL A 26 3.97 -6.81 -10.84
N VAL A 27 4.39 -7.28 -12.01
CA VAL A 27 4.26 -8.68 -12.41
C VAL A 27 5.03 -9.62 -11.47
N LEU A 28 6.22 -9.23 -11.03
CA LEU A 28 7.01 -10.00 -10.06
C LEU A 28 6.42 -9.93 -8.65
N SER A 29 5.72 -8.86 -8.30
CA SER A 29 5.21 -8.68 -6.94
C SER A 29 4.07 -9.63 -6.58
N ILE A 30 3.21 -9.95 -7.54
CA ILE A 30 2.06 -10.86 -7.39
C ILE A 30 2.48 -12.28 -6.95
N PRO A 31 3.34 -13.01 -7.67
CA PRO A 31 3.78 -14.34 -7.26
C PRO A 31 4.59 -14.30 -5.96
N CYS A 32 5.38 -13.24 -5.74
CA CYS A 32 6.08 -13.03 -4.48
C CYS A 32 5.10 -12.92 -3.30
N HIS A 33 3.98 -12.20 -3.48
CA HIS A 33 2.99 -11.99 -2.42
C HIS A 33 2.33 -13.32 -2.02
N VAL A 34 1.93 -14.12 -3.02
CA VAL A 34 1.36 -15.46 -2.81
C VAL A 34 2.37 -16.39 -2.14
N ALA A 35 3.63 -16.37 -2.58
CA ALA A 35 4.69 -17.23 -2.03
C ALA A 35 5.06 -16.88 -0.58
N LEU A 36 5.10 -15.59 -0.22
CA LEU A 36 5.46 -15.13 1.12
C LEU A 36 4.31 -15.20 2.13
N PHE A 37 3.06 -15.14 1.66
CA PHE A 37 1.86 -15.13 2.49
C PHE A 37 1.82 -16.20 3.60
N PRO A 38 2.09 -17.48 3.35
CA PRO A 38 1.99 -18.48 4.41
C PRO A 38 3.11 -18.35 5.47
N PHE A 39 4.32 -17.96 5.07
CA PHE A 39 5.41 -17.68 6.02
C PHE A 39 5.07 -16.48 6.90
N TYR A 40 4.49 -15.45 6.27
CA TYR A 40 3.98 -14.27 6.97
C TYR A 40 2.89 -14.65 7.98
N CYS A 41 1.88 -15.42 7.58
CA CYS A 41 0.80 -15.85 8.48
C CYS A 41 1.34 -16.66 9.67
N PHE A 42 2.25 -17.59 9.41
CA PHE A 42 2.89 -18.38 10.46
C PHE A 42 3.67 -17.50 11.45
N ALA A 43 4.48 -16.56 10.93
CA ALA A 43 5.22 -15.60 11.74
C ALA A 43 4.26 -14.75 12.58
N TYR A 44 3.18 -14.26 11.97
CA TYR A 44 2.17 -13.44 12.63
C TYR A 44 1.51 -14.21 13.78
N PHE A 45 1.02 -15.43 13.57
CA PHE A 45 0.41 -16.21 14.64
C PHE A 45 1.39 -16.51 15.77
N THR A 46 2.65 -16.80 15.44
CA THR A 46 3.68 -17.09 16.44
C THR A 46 3.99 -15.88 17.34
N ASN A 47 3.97 -14.67 16.77
CA ASN A 47 4.34 -13.45 17.50
C ASN A 47 3.12 -12.70 18.08
N SER A 48 1.93 -12.89 17.53
CA SER A 48 0.70 -12.18 17.93
C SER A 48 0.44 -12.24 19.43
N LEU A 49 0.68 -13.40 20.07
CA LEU A 49 0.52 -13.57 21.52
C LEU A 49 1.39 -12.61 22.35
N ARG A 50 2.59 -12.29 21.86
CA ARG A 50 3.51 -11.34 22.53
C ARG A 50 3.20 -9.90 22.12
N GLU A 51 2.86 -9.70 20.86
CA GLU A 51 2.68 -8.37 20.26
C GLU A 51 1.34 -7.72 20.60
N ASN A 52 0.31 -8.49 20.97
CA ASN A 52 -1.02 -7.96 21.31
C ASN A 52 -1.00 -6.94 22.45
N ASN A 53 0.02 -6.97 23.31
CA ASN A 53 0.19 -6.01 24.41
C ASN A 53 1.01 -4.76 24.02
N SER A 54 1.50 -4.69 22.77
CA SER A 54 2.31 -3.56 22.32
C SER A 54 1.44 -2.36 21.89
N PRO A 55 1.94 -1.12 22.05
CA PRO A 55 1.21 0.07 21.59
C PRO A 55 0.90 0.07 20.08
N THR A 56 1.72 -0.63 19.29
CA THR A 56 1.59 -0.74 17.83
C THR A 56 0.71 -1.91 17.39
N ALA A 57 0.20 -2.73 18.33
CA ALA A 57 -0.60 -3.91 18.03
C ALA A 57 -1.82 -3.62 17.13
N PRO A 58 -2.60 -2.55 17.35
CA PRO A 58 -3.78 -2.29 16.52
C PRO A 58 -3.45 -2.10 15.04
N ILE A 59 -2.36 -1.38 14.74
CA ILE A 59 -1.90 -1.16 13.35
C ILE A 59 -1.42 -2.48 12.74
N ILE A 60 -0.66 -3.28 13.48
CA ILE A 60 -0.14 -4.58 12.99
C ILE A 60 -1.29 -5.56 12.73
N VAL A 61 -2.28 -5.62 13.62
CA VAL A 61 -3.49 -6.44 13.44
C VAL A 61 -4.26 -5.98 12.20
N HIS A 62 -4.39 -4.67 12.00
CA HIS A 62 -5.03 -4.14 10.79
C HIS A 62 -4.26 -4.52 9.52
N PHE A 63 -2.94 -4.37 9.50
CA PHE A 63 -2.11 -4.77 8.37
C PHE A 63 -2.22 -6.27 8.05
N HIS A 64 -2.32 -7.13 9.07
CA HIS A 64 -2.58 -8.55 8.85
C HIS A 64 -3.93 -8.79 8.15
N ARG A 65 -5.00 -8.17 8.66
CA ARG A 65 -6.34 -8.27 8.03
C ARG A 65 -6.32 -7.74 6.61
N LEU A 66 -5.63 -6.62 6.39
CA LEU A 66 -5.49 -6.00 5.08
C LEU A 66 -4.81 -6.94 4.08
N ILE A 67 -3.69 -7.58 4.45
CA ILE A 67 -3.03 -8.58 3.59
C ILE A 67 -4.00 -9.72 3.23
N CYS A 68 -4.75 -10.25 4.20
CA CYS A 68 -5.71 -11.31 3.93
C CYS A 68 -6.79 -10.86 2.92
N VAL A 69 -7.33 -9.65 3.10
CA VAL A 69 -8.31 -9.06 2.17
C VAL A 69 -7.69 -8.85 0.79
N MET A 70 -6.47 -8.31 0.71
CA MET A 70 -5.76 -8.09 -0.56
C MET A 70 -5.47 -9.40 -1.29
N LEU A 71 -5.16 -10.48 -0.58
CA LEU A 71 -5.00 -11.80 -1.19
C LEU A 71 -6.33 -12.31 -1.77
N VAL A 72 -7.44 -12.13 -1.06
CA VAL A 72 -8.77 -12.51 -1.58
C VAL A 72 -9.12 -11.68 -2.81
N ILE A 73 -8.91 -10.37 -2.78
CA ILE A 73 -9.11 -9.48 -3.94
C ILE A 73 -8.24 -9.91 -5.12
N LEU A 74 -6.97 -10.24 -4.88
CA LEU A 74 -6.08 -10.74 -5.93
C LEU A 74 -6.59 -12.05 -6.54
N LEU A 75 -7.07 -12.99 -5.72
CA LEU A 75 -7.63 -14.25 -6.21
C LEU A 75 -8.93 -14.02 -7.01
N LEU A 76 -9.79 -13.10 -6.57
CA LEU A 76 -10.97 -12.68 -7.32
C LEU A 76 -10.59 -12.02 -8.66
N CYS A 77 -9.56 -11.17 -8.66
CA CYS A 77 -9.03 -10.55 -9.88
C CYS A 77 -8.52 -11.60 -10.87
N LEU A 78 -7.74 -12.57 -10.40
CA LEU A 78 -7.26 -13.67 -11.26
C LEU A 78 -8.40 -14.54 -11.78
N PHE A 79 -9.42 -14.79 -10.95
CA PHE A 79 -10.62 -15.52 -11.35
C PHE A 79 -11.41 -14.75 -12.43
N GLU A 80 -11.64 -13.44 -12.23
CA GLU A 80 -12.30 -12.58 -13.19
C GLU A 80 -11.49 -12.39 -14.47
N MET A 81 -10.17 -12.34 -14.42
CA MET A 81 -9.34 -12.33 -15.63
C MET A 81 -9.51 -13.63 -16.43
N PHE A 82 -9.62 -14.78 -15.75
CA PHE A 82 -9.79 -16.07 -16.39
C PHE A 82 -11.19 -16.26 -17.01
N TYR A 83 -12.26 -15.92 -16.28
CA TYR A 83 -13.64 -16.07 -16.75
C TYR A 83 -14.14 -14.87 -17.55
N GLY A 84 -13.72 -13.67 -17.15
CA GLY A 84 -14.06 -12.40 -17.75
C GLY A 84 -13.59 -12.32 -19.18
N PHE A 85 -12.41 -12.84 -19.56
CA PHE A 85 -11.99 -12.85 -20.97
C PHE A 85 -13.05 -13.46 -21.91
N LYS A 86 -13.80 -14.47 -21.46
CA LYS A 86 -14.90 -15.07 -22.22
C LYS A 86 -16.15 -14.17 -22.26
N ILE A 87 -16.48 -13.53 -21.14
CA ILE A 87 -17.64 -12.62 -21.01
C ILE A 87 -17.40 -11.32 -21.78
N MET A 88 -16.20 -10.78 -21.72
CA MET A 88 -15.72 -9.58 -22.41
C MET A 88 -15.93 -9.71 -23.92
N ASN A 89 -15.50 -10.83 -24.49
CA ASN A 89 -15.73 -11.14 -25.90
C ASN A 89 -17.23 -11.29 -26.24
N MET A 90 -18.10 -11.61 -25.28
CA MET A 90 -19.55 -11.70 -25.50
C MET A 90 -20.29 -10.37 -25.32
N LEU A 91 -19.82 -9.50 -24.44
CA LEU A 91 -20.48 -8.24 -24.05
C LEU A 91 -19.81 -6.99 -24.63
N GLU A 92 -18.74 -7.14 -25.42
CA GLU A 92 -17.93 -6.03 -25.95
C GLU A 92 -17.43 -5.05 -24.88
N LEU A 93 -17.20 -5.56 -23.66
CA LEU A 93 -16.67 -4.76 -22.55
C LEU A 93 -15.16 -4.53 -22.73
N ASP A 94 -14.65 -3.39 -22.24
CA ASP A 94 -13.21 -3.09 -22.24
C ASP A 94 -12.54 -3.60 -20.95
N LEU A 95 -11.25 -3.95 -21.02
CA LEU A 95 -10.44 -4.44 -19.88
C LEU A 95 -10.51 -3.47 -18.70
N PHE A 96 -10.63 -2.19 -19.01
CA PHE A 96 -10.82 -1.14 -18.02
C PHE A 96 -12.08 -1.35 -17.16
N ASP A 97 -13.21 -1.74 -17.74
CA ASP A 97 -14.48 -1.92 -17.01
C ASP A 97 -14.41 -3.07 -16.01
N VAL A 98 -13.73 -4.15 -16.37
CA VAL A 98 -13.47 -5.29 -15.47
C VAL A 98 -12.54 -4.88 -14.35
N LEU A 99 -11.48 -4.12 -14.67
CA LEU A 99 -10.49 -3.72 -13.69
C LEU A 99 -10.91 -2.52 -12.83
N TYR A 100 -11.97 -1.81 -13.20
CA TYR A 100 -12.41 -0.59 -12.54
C TYR A 100 -12.72 -0.80 -11.05
N HIS A 101 -13.36 -1.92 -10.69
CA HIS A 101 -13.67 -2.23 -9.29
C HIS A 101 -12.39 -2.41 -8.44
N TYR A 102 -11.32 -2.99 -9.01
CA TYR A 102 -10.03 -3.14 -8.32
C TYR A 102 -9.30 -1.81 -8.19
N TYR A 103 -9.37 -0.98 -9.23
CA TYR A 103 -8.86 0.38 -9.18
C TYR A 103 -9.57 1.17 -8.06
N PHE A 104 -10.90 1.14 -8.03
CA PHE A 104 -11.71 1.80 -7.02
C PHE A 104 -11.34 1.36 -5.59
N ILE A 105 -11.23 0.05 -5.36
CA ILE A 105 -10.82 -0.48 -4.04
C ILE A 105 -9.39 -0.04 -3.69
N SER A 106 -8.47 -0.04 -4.65
CA SER A 106 -7.07 0.38 -4.44
C SER A 106 -6.97 1.85 -4.03
N CYS A 107 -7.75 2.72 -4.69
CA CYS A 107 -7.85 4.14 -4.37
C CYS A 107 -8.35 4.41 -2.95
N VAL A 108 -9.10 3.49 -2.33
CA VAL A 108 -9.53 3.60 -0.93
C VAL A 108 -8.50 3.00 0.03
N ILE A 109 -7.96 1.81 -0.29
CA ILE A 109 -7.04 1.10 0.60
C ILE A 109 -5.73 1.85 0.79
N PHE A 110 -5.18 2.40 -0.30
CA PHE A 110 -3.83 2.89 -0.30
C PHE A 110 -3.61 4.18 0.52
N PRO A 111 -4.45 5.23 0.41
CA PRO A 111 -4.28 6.42 1.22
C PRO A 111 -4.30 6.09 2.71
N VAL A 112 -5.20 5.17 3.11
CA VAL A 112 -5.27 4.66 4.47
C VAL A 112 -3.97 3.94 4.86
N PHE A 113 -3.42 3.11 3.97
CA PHE A 113 -2.13 2.45 4.20
C PHE A 113 -0.98 3.46 4.41
N ASN A 114 -0.85 4.47 3.55
CA ASN A 114 0.17 5.50 3.67
C ASN A 114 0.05 6.32 4.95
N ILE A 115 -1.18 6.67 5.35
CA ILE A 115 -1.44 7.33 6.64
C ILE A 115 -1.03 6.42 7.80
N LEU A 116 -1.41 5.15 7.77
CA LEU A 116 -1.04 4.20 8.83
C LEU A 116 0.46 3.94 8.90
N LEU A 117 1.16 3.93 7.76
CA LEU A 117 2.62 3.80 7.70
C LEU A 117 3.30 5.01 8.34
N THR A 118 2.82 6.21 7.99
CA THR A 118 3.28 7.48 8.55
C THR A 118 3.05 7.52 10.06
N LEU A 119 1.83 7.20 10.51
CA LEU A 119 1.48 7.15 11.93
C LEU A 119 2.34 6.13 12.67
N LEU A 120 2.59 4.95 12.09
CA LEU A 120 3.44 3.94 12.70
C LEU A 120 4.88 4.43 12.87
N ALA A 121 5.44 5.13 11.88
CA ALA A 121 6.78 5.72 11.96
C ALA A 121 6.86 6.81 13.05
N VAL A 122 5.88 7.72 13.07
CA VAL A 122 5.77 8.79 14.06
C VAL A 122 5.61 8.22 15.48
N GLN A 123 4.75 7.23 15.67
CA GLN A 123 4.56 6.59 16.97
C GLN A 123 5.83 5.93 17.48
N ARG A 124 6.55 5.21 16.62
CA ARG A 124 7.82 4.59 16.99
C ARG A 124 8.87 5.62 17.37
N PHE A 125 8.95 6.71 16.62
CA PHE A 125 9.84 7.82 16.94
C PHE A 125 9.56 8.39 18.33
N PHE A 126 8.30 8.68 18.65
CA PHE A 126 7.93 9.22 19.95
C PHE A 126 8.09 8.21 21.09
N ILE A 127 7.73 6.94 20.89
CA ILE A 127 7.96 5.88 21.87
C ILE A 127 9.46 5.72 22.19
N TYR A 128 10.32 5.89 21.18
CA TYR A 128 11.76 5.71 21.36
C TYR A 128 12.45 6.90 22.04
N TYR A 129 12.11 8.14 21.66
CA TYR A 129 12.80 9.34 22.15
C TYR A 129 12.14 9.99 23.36
N SER A 130 10.87 9.70 23.61
CA SER A 130 10.13 10.38 24.66
C SER A 130 9.63 9.41 25.71
N ASP A 131 10.44 9.23 26.74
CA ASP A 131 9.94 8.74 28.03
C ASP A 131 8.81 9.67 28.53
N ARG A 132 8.87 10.97 28.20
CA ARG A 132 7.96 12.04 28.66
C ARG A 132 6.58 12.02 27.99
N PHE A 133 6.48 11.59 26.73
CA PHE A 133 5.20 11.32 26.04
C PHE A 133 4.68 9.91 26.35
N GLY A 134 5.35 9.19 27.25
CA GLY A 134 5.05 7.84 27.72
C GLY A 134 3.57 7.63 28.00
N LYS A 135 3.09 6.44 27.62
CA LYS A 135 1.72 5.89 27.73
C LYS A 135 0.52 6.75 27.30
N LYS A 136 0.55 8.08 27.38
CA LYS A 136 -0.55 9.00 27.09
C LYS A 136 -0.90 9.06 25.61
N TRP A 137 0.09 8.93 24.72
CA TRP A 137 -0.12 8.84 23.27
C TRP A 137 -0.45 7.42 22.78
N ILE A 138 -0.49 6.43 23.68
CA ILE A 138 -1.01 5.11 23.36
C ILE A 138 -2.53 5.25 23.29
N LEU A 139 -3.04 5.59 22.11
CA LEU A 139 -4.47 5.53 21.84
C LEU A 139 -4.97 4.13 22.21
N ASN A 140 -6.07 4.07 22.98
CA ASN A 140 -6.71 2.81 23.31
C ASN A 140 -7.05 2.05 22.02
N GLN A 141 -6.98 0.72 22.05
CA GLN A 141 -7.28 -0.16 20.91
C GLN A 141 -8.65 0.15 20.29
N LYS A 142 -9.65 0.50 21.11
CA LYS A 142 -10.98 0.92 20.64
C LYS A 142 -10.92 2.18 19.78
N ASN A 143 -10.15 3.19 20.19
CA ASN A 143 -10.01 4.45 19.45
C ASN A 143 -9.32 4.21 18.10
N TRP A 144 -8.35 3.29 18.08
CA TRP A 144 -7.69 2.90 16.83
C TRP A 144 -8.63 2.28 15.81
N SER A 145 -9.50 1.37 16.23
CA SER A 145 -10.49 0.77 15.34
C SER A 145 -11.41 1.84 14.74
N TRP A 146 -11.85 2.81 15.54
CA TRP A 146 -12.65 3.94 15.05
C TRP A 146 -11.90 4.84 14.07
N ILE A 147 -10.65 5.20 14.36
CA ILE A 147 -9.83 6.01 13.44
C ILE A 147 -9.68 5.30 12.09
N ILE A 148 -9.38 4.00 12.10
CA ILE A 148 -9.22 3.22 10.87
C ILE A 148 -10.55 3.18 10.09
N ILE A 149 -11.67 2.91 10.76
CA ILE A 149 -12.99 2.89 10.12
C ILE A 149 -13.32 4.26 9.50
N LEU A 150 -13.08 5.36 10.22
CA LEU A 150 -13.31 6.71 9.72
C LEU A 150 -12.43 7.05 8.51
N LEU A 151 -11.17 6.61 8.51
CA LEU A 151 -10.29 6.78 7.36
C LEU A 151 -10.84 6.04 6.13
N TYR A 152 -11.24 4.77 6.26
CA TYR A 152 -11.83 4.02 5.15
C TYR A 152 -13.13 4.65 4.66
N LEU A 153 -14.03 5.04 5.56
CA LEU A 153 -15.29 5.70 5.20
C LEU A 153 -15.05 7.03 4.48
N GLY A 154 -14.08 7.83 4.96
CA GLY A 154 -13.72 9.10 4.35
C GLY A 154 -13.20 8.94 2.92
N PHE A 155 -12.23 8.06 2.69
CA PHE A 155 -11.69 7.81 1.35
C PHE A 155 -12.69 7.11 0.43
N PHE A 156 -13.53 6.23 0.97
CA PHE A 156 -14.62 5.61 0.20
C PHE A 156 -15.65 6.65 -0.26
N ALA A 157 -16.10 7.53 0.63
CA ALA A 157 -17.02 8.61 0.28
C ALA A 157 -16.42 9.61 -0.71
N ALA A 158 -15.13 9.97 -0.54
CA ALA A 158 -14.43 10.83 -1.48
C ALA A 158 -14.34 10.20 -2.88
N ASN A 159 -13.96 8.92 -2.96
CA ASN A 159 -13.85 8.20 -4.24
C ASN A 159 -15.22 8.00 -4.91
N LEU A 160 -16.27 7.68 -4.14
CA LEU A 160 -17.64 7.66 -4.67
C LEU A 160 -18.08 9.02 -5.19
N GLY A 161 -17.77 10.10 -4.47
CA GLY A 161 -18.08 11.46 -4.89
C GLY A 161 -17.43 11.83 -6.22
N VAL A 162 -16.14 11.49 -6.41
CA VAL A 162 -15.44 11.65 -7.69
C VAL A 162 -16.12 10.83 -8.78
N GLY A 163 -16.42 9.56 -8.53
CA GLY A 163 -17.08 8.68 -9.50
C GLY A 163 -18.45 9.21 -9.96
N ILE A 164 -19.30 9.68 -9.04
CA ILE A 164 -20.61 10.26 -9.37
C ILE A 164 -20.44 11.51 -10.24
N LEU A 165 -19.55 12.43 -9.84
CA LEU A 165 -19.28 13.65 -10.60
C LEU A 165 -18.76 13.36 -12.01
N GLU A 166 -17.91 12.35 -12.18
CA GLU A 166 -17.45 11.89 -13.49
C GLU A 166 -18.58 11.31 -14.34
N THR A 167 -19.48 10.52 -13.76
CA THR A 167 -20.61 9.94 -14.49
C THR A 167 -21.65 10.98 -14.88
N ASP A 168 -22.00 11.89 -13.98
CA ASP A 168 -22.93 12.99 -14.25
C ASP A 168 -22.38 13.90 -15.35
N PHE A 169 -21.06 14.14 -15.33
CA PHE A 169 -20.37 14.84 -16.39
C PHE A 169 -20.45 14.11 -17.74
N ARG A 170 -20.10 12.82 -17.79
CA ARG A 170 -20.20 12.01 -19.03
C ARG A 170 -21.62 11.99 -19.59
N PHE A 171 -22.62 11.86 -18.74
CA PHE A 171 -24.03 11.83 -19.15
C PHE A 171 -24.53 13.19 -19.66
N SER A 172 -24.17 14.28 -18.96
CA SER A 172 -24.60 15.62 -19.34
C SER A 172 -24.06 16.04 -20.71
N TYR A 173 -22.89 15.53 -21.11
CA TYR A 173 -22.18 15.97 -22.31
C TYR A 173 -22.05 14.90 -23.42
N SER A 174 -22.62 13.71 -23.26
CA SER A 174 -22.57 12.65 -24.30
C SER A 174 -23.25 13.04 -25.62
N ASN A 175 -24.09 14.09 -25.62
CA ASN A 175 -24.76 14.58 -26.83
C ASN A 175 -23.94 15.64 -27.60
N LEU A 176 -22.76 16.04 -27.12
CA LEU A 176 -21.90 16.94 -27.87
C LEU A 176 -21.07 16.15 -28.91
N PRO A 177 -21.14 16.50 -30.21
CA PRO A 177 -20.41 15.81 -31.27
C PRO A 177 -18.87 15.89 -31.16
N PHE A 178 -18.34 16.68 -30.22
CA PHE A 178 -16.90 16.80 -29.95
C PHE A 178 -16.34 15.69 -29.05
N LEU A 179 -17.18 14.92 -28.35
CA LEU A 179 -16.76 13.72 -27.58
C LEU A 179 -17.00 12.42 -28.37
N GLY A 180 -17.01 12.51 -29.70
CA GLY A 180 -17.10 11.37 -30.60
C GLY A 180 -15.87 10.47 -30.47
N ASN A 181 -16.09 9.20 -30.14
CA ASN A 181 -15.17 8.08 -30.31
C ASN A 181 -13.81 8.18 -29.59
N GLY A 182 -13.81 7.91 -28.28
CA GLY A 182 -12.90 6.92 -27.69
C GLY A 182 -11.42 7.26 -27.50
N SER A 183 -10.93 8.42 -27.90
CA SER A 183 -9.57 8.84 -27.54
C SER A 183 -9.58 9.63 -26.23
N TRP A 184 -8.95 9.10 -25.19
CA TRP A 184 -8.55 9.87 -24.01
C TRP A 184 -7.57 10.96 -24.44
N ASP A 185 -8.07 12.09 -24.95
CA ASP A 185 -7.21 13.19 -25.35
C ASP A 185 -6.77 13.93 -24.07
N PHE A 186 -5.72 13.42 -23.43
CA PHE A 186 -5.09 13.98 -22.22
C PHE A 186 -4.32 15.28 -22.50
N GLY A 187 -4.46 15.85 -23.70
CA GLY A 187 -3.49 16.75 -24.30
C GLY A 187 -3.69 18.25 -24.09
N ASN A 188 -4.89 18.82 -23.91
CA ASN A 188 -5.00 20.28 -23.76
C ASN A 188 -6.29 20.72 -23.04
N GLU A 189 -6.15 21.21 -21.80
CA GLU A 189 -7.25 21.75 -20.97
C GLU A 189 -7.72 23.13 -21.40
N SER A 190 -6.97 23.81 -22.25
CA SER A 190 -7.20 25.20 -22.65
C SER A 190 -8.51 25.44 -23.40
N TYR A 191 -9.26 24.39 -23.75
CA TYR A 191 -10.52 24.48 -24.49
C TYR A 191 -11.78 24.14 -23.68
N LEU A 192 -11.66 23.91 -22.37
CA LEU A 192 -12.82 23.58 -21.53
C LEU A 192 -13.57 24.86 -21.10
N GLU A 193 -14.87 24.97 -21.43
CA GLU A 193 -15.70 26.11 -21.01
C GLU A 193 -15.77 26.21 -19.46
N PRO A 194 -16.08 27.38 -18.88
CA PRO A 194 -16.08 27.59 -17.42
C PRO A 194 -16.89 26.57 -16.58
N GLY A 195 -17.90 25.91 -17.15
CA GLY A 195 -18.68 24.86 -16.47
C GLY A 195 -17.95 23.51 -16.31
N TYR A 196 -16.91 23.25 -17.08
CA TYR A 196 -16.14 22.00 -17.08
C TYR A 196 -15.12 21.93 -15.93
N ASN A 197 -14.83 23.06 -15.29
CA ASN A 197 -13.78 23.17 -14.27
C ASN A 197 -14.09 22.43 -12.97
N PHE A 198 -15.36 22.22 -12.63
CA PHE A 198 -15.72 21.72 -11.30
C PHE A 198 -15.41 20.23 -11.09
N PRO A 199 -15.96 19.25 -11.86
CA PRO A 199 -15.61 17.84 -11.69
C PRO A 199 -14.09 17.61 -11.82
N PHE A 200 -13.48 18.33 -12.75
CA PHE A 200 -12.04 18.30 -13.00
C PHE A 200 -11.21 18.76 -11.79
N SER A 201 -11.63 19.84 -11.13
CA SER A 201 -10.96 20.34 -9.93
C SER A 201 -11.03 19.37 -8.75
N PHE A 202 -12.12 18.60 -8.62
CA PHE A 202 -12.26 17.59 -7.55
C PHE A 202 -11.38 16.37 -7.81
N ASP A 203 -11.35 15.86 -9.04
CA ASP A 203 -10.45 14.76 -9.43
C ASP A 203 -9.00 15.18 -9.19
N SER A 204 -8.61 16.36 -9.70
CA SER A 204 -7.27 16.93 -9.50
C SER A 204 -6.91 17.10 -8.01
N LEU A 205 -7.82 17.61 -7.17
CA LEU A 205 -7.61 17.72 -5.73
C LEU A 205 -7.44 16.36 -5.06
N TYR A 206 -8.26 15.37 -5.42
CA TYR A 206 -8.16 14.01 -4.88
C TYR A 206 -6.81 13.36 -5.24
N MET A 207 -6.41 13.45 -6.51
CA MET A 207 -5.12 12.97 -6.99
C MET A 207 -3.94 13.70 -6.34
N THR A 208 -4.08 15.00 -6.11
CA THR A 208 -3.08 15.82 -5.41
C THR A 208 -2.90 15.37 -3.95
N ILE A 209 -4.00 15.09 -3.23
CA ILE A 209 -3.93 14.52 -1.87
C ILE A 209 -3.21 13.18 -1.89
N TYR A 210 -3.51 12.31 -2.85
CA TYR A 210 -2.88 11.00 -3.01
C TYR A 210 -1.36 11.11 -3.16
N TYR A 211 -0.93 12.03 -4.04
CA TYR A 211 0.47 12.34 -4.28
C TYR A 211 1.16 12.84 -3.01
N TYR A 212 0.55 13.79 -2.28
CA TYR A 212 1.11 14.29 -1.03
C TYR A 212 1.19 13.22 0.06
N LEU A 213 0.22 12.32 0.17
CA LEU A 213 0.27 11.21 1.11
C LEU A 213 1.44 10.27 0.82
N GLU A 214 1.75 10.04 -0.45
CA GLU A 214 2.92 9.23 -0.84
C GLU A 214 4.24 9.91 -0.49
N VAL A 215 4.34 11.23 -0.72
CA VAL A 215 5.50 12.03 -0.30
C VAL A 215 5.65 12.02 1.22
N ILE A 216 4.57 12.24 1.98
CA ILE A 216 4.58 12.21 3.45
C ILE A 216 4.99 10.83 3.97
N ALA A 217 4.44 9.75 3.41
CA ALA A 217 4.79 8.38 3.79
C ALA A 217 6.28 8.11 3.53
N THR A 218 6.81 8.58 2.40
CA THR A 218 8.25 8.49 2.07
C THR A 218 9.10 9.30 3.05
N LEU A 219 8.71 10.54 3.35
CA LEU A 219 9.42 11.39 4.30
C LEU A 219 9.40 10.82 5.73
N SER A 220 8.30 10.16 6.12
CA SER A 220 8.18 9.52 7.42
C SER A 220 9.21 8.41 7.63
N ALA A 221 9.72 7.81 6.56
CA ALA A 221 10.76 6.80 6.63
C ALA A 221 12.09 7.36 7.18
N PHE A 222 12.35 8.66 6.99
CA PHE A 222 13.55 9.31 7.56
C PHE A 222 13.49 9.44 9.08
N LEU A 223 12.31 9.35 9.72
CA LEU A 223 12.19 9.30 11.18
C LEU A 223 12.88 8.07 11.79
N TYR A 224 13.13 7.05 10.98
CA TYR A 224 13.88 5.86 11.40
C TYR A 224 15.41 6.06 11.41
N VAL A 225 15.94 7.03 10.67
CA VAL A 225 17.38 7.33 10.65
C VAL A 225 17.91 7.70 12.04
N PRO A 226 17.32 8.66 12.79
CA PRO A 226 17.79 8.97 14.14
C PRO A 226 17.63 7.74 15.06
N ILE A 227 16.50 7.02 14.98
CA ILE A 227 16.28 5.79 15.75
C ILE A 227 17.44 4.81 15.52
N PHE A 228 17.84 4.60 14.26
CA PHE A 228 18.95 3.73 13.89
C PHE A 228 20.29 4.20 14.48
N ILE A 229 20.60 5.49 14.38
CA ILE A 229 21.83 6.08 14.96
C ILE A 229 21.86 5.84 16.48
N SER A 230 20.74 6.06 17.16
CA SER A 230 20.65 5.84 18.61
C SER A 230 20.72 4.36 19.00
N LEU A 231 20.13 3.45 18.21
CA LEU A 231 20.21 2.00 18.43
C LEU A 231 21.64 1.48 18.27
N ARG A 232 22.39 1.95 17.27
CA ARG A 232 23.80 1.60 17.07
C ARG A 232 24.68 2.05 18.24
N LYS A 233 24.35 3.17 18.89
CA LYS A 233 25.07 3.63 20.10
C LYS A 233 24.74 2.78 21.34
N LYS A 234 23.52 2.24 21.43
CA LYS A 234 23.06 1.43 22.57
C LYS A 234 23.28 -0.09 22.40
N SER A 235 23.77 -0.56 21.25
CA SER A 235 23.88 -2.00 20.94
C SER A 235 24.83 -2.77 21.86
N ASN A 236 25.72 -2.09 22.58
CA ASN A 236 26.63 -2.71 23.55
C ASN A 236 25.90 -3.17 24.83
N ILE A 237 24.64 -2.76 25.03
CA ILE A 237 23.86 -3.10 26.22
C ILE A 237 23.10 -4.42 25.96
N ALA A 238 23.39 -5.45 26.75
CA ALA A 238 22.81 -6.79 26.58
C ALA A 238 21.27 -6.80 26.54
N SER A 239 20.60 -5.93 27.31
CA SER A 239 19.13 -5.81 27.29
C SER A 239 18.58 -5.33 25.94
N VAL A 240 19.33 -4.50 25.20
CA VAL A 240 18.98 -4.03 23.85
C VAL A 240 19.21 -5.13 22.81
N VAL A 241 20.22 -5.99 23.01
CA VAL A 241 20.47 -7.17 22.15
C VAL A 241 19.34 -8.20 22.27
N GLU A 242 18.74 -8.30 23.45
CA GLU A 242 17.63 -9.22 23.74
C GLU A 242 16.27 -8.68 23.26
N ASN A 243 16.06 -7.36 23.31
CA ASN A 243 14.77 -6.77 22.93
C ASN A 243 14.57 -6.83 21.40
N GLN A 244 13.69 -7.74 20.95
CA GLN A 244 13.43 -8.00 19.53
C GLN A 244 12.78 -6.81 18.80
N THR A 245 12.09 -5.93 19.53
CA THR A 245 11.34 -4.79 18.99
C THR A 245 12.23 -3.78 18.26
N ASP A 246 13.45 -3.54 18.76
CA ASP A 246 14.34 -2.52 18.21
C ASP A 246 14.87 -2.91 16.82
N ARG A 247 15.18 -4.20 16.62
CA ARG A 247 15.57 -4.74 15.30
C ARG A 247 14.40 -4.76 14.32
N LEU A 248 13.18 -5.05 14.80
CA LEU A 248 11.95 -4.99 14.02
C LEU A 248 11.71 -3.57 13.47
N ILE A 249 11.98 -2.53 14.27
CA ILE A 249 11.87 -1.15 13.80
C ILE A 249 12.83 -0.88 12.62
N MET A 250 14.08 -1.34 12.74
CA MET A 250 15.11 -1.12 11.72
C MET A 250 14.81 -1.82 10.39
N TYR A 251 14.48 -3.11 10.42
CA TYR A 251 14.22 -3.85 9.17
C TYR A 251 12.97 -3.32 8.46
N GLN A 252 11.92 -2.99 9.21
CA GLN A 252 10.74 -2.38 8.62
C GLN A 252 11.06 -1.03 7.98
N ALA A 253 11.87 -0.20 8.64
CA ALA A 253 12.32 1.07 8.06
C ALA A 253 13.07 0.88 6.74
N ILE A 254 14.03 -0.05 6.72
CA ILE A 254 14.81 -0.36 5.52
C ILE A 254 13.90 -0.86 4.39
N THR A 255 12.96 -1.77 4.68
CA THR A 255 12.03 -2.27 3.66
C THR A 255 11.15 -1.14 3.10
N ILE A 256 10.64 -0.24 3.97
CA ILE A 256 9.86 0.93 3.55
C ILE A 256 10.70 1.86 2.67
N CYS A 257 11.92 2.20 3.10
CA CYS A 257 12.81 3.05 2.31
C CYS A 257 13.07 2.43 0.94
N VAL A 258 13.45 1.15 0.88
CA VAL A 258 13.74 0.45 -0.38
C VAL A 258 12.52 0.41 -1.29
N SER A 259 11.32 0.13 -0.76
CA SER A 259 10.10 0.13 -1.58
C SER A 259 9.76 1.52 -2.12
N LYS A 260 9.97 2.58 -1.32
CA LYS A 260 9.66 3.96 -1.73
C LYS A 260 10.71 4.56 -2.67
N PHE A 261 11.96 4.08 -2.61
CA PHE A 261 12.98 4.45 -3.61
C PHE A 261 12.61 3.98 -5.02
N VAL A 262 11.81 2.92 -5.17
CA VAL A 262 11.29 2.50 -6.48
C VAL A 262 10.21 3.45 -6.97
N THR A 263 9.31 3.92 -6.11
CA THR A 263 8.23 4.86 -6.49
C THR A 263 8.72 6.31 -6.67
N PHE A 264 9.83 6.69 -6.02
CA PHE A 264 10.32 8.07 -6.01
C PHE A 264 10.71 8.63 -7.40
N PRO A 265 11.47 7.94 -8.27
CA PRO A 265 11.77 8.43 -9.62
C PRO A 265 10.50 8.70 -10.44
N PHE A 266 9.47 7.87 -10.27
CA PHE A 266 8.18 8.05 -10.92
C PHE A 266 7.48 9.32 -10.41
N ILE A 267 7.42 9.51 -9.10
CA ILE A 267 6.85 10.71 -8.46
C ILE A 267 7.55 11.97 -8.98
N VAL A 268 8.89 12.00 -8.96
CA VAL A 268 9.67 13.15 -9.45
C VAL A 268 9.43 13.41 -10.93
N PHE A 269 9.45 12.36 -11.74
CA PHE A 269 9.21 12.45 -13.18
C PHE A 269 7.83 13.05 -13.50
N ASN A 270 6.77 12.50 -12.90
CA ASN A 270 5.41 13.00 -13.09
C ASN A 270 5.24 14.42 -12.53
N GLY A 271 5.88 14.74 -11.41
CA GLY A 271 5.87 16.10 -10.84
C GLY A 271 6.50 17.14 -11.76
N VAL A 272 7.62 16.81 -12.41
CA VAL A 272 8.28 17.69 -13.40
C VAL A 272 7.36 17.91 -14.61
N MET A 273 6.72 16.86 -15.12
CA MET A 273 5.79 16.94 -16.26
C MET A 273 4.60 17.86 -15.99
N ILE A 274 4.05 17.82 -14.77
CA ILE A 274 2.96 18.69 -14.36
C ILE A 274 3.40 20.16 -14.35
N ILE A 275 4.58 20.45 -13.78
CA ILE A 275 5.08 21.83 -13.65
C ILE A 275 5.43 22.43 -15.01
N ASP A 276 6.11 21.68 -15.87
CA ASP A 276 6.65 22.20 -17.12
C ASP A 276 5.58 22.37 -18.21
N GLN A 277 4.60 21.47 -18.25
CA GLN A 277 3.72 21.37 -19.42
C GLN A 277 2.22 21.46 -19.10
N GLY A 278 1.82 21.51 -17.83
CA GLY A 278 0.40 21.63 -17.45
C GLY A 278 -0.48 20.44 -17.87
N TYR A 279 0.11 19.28 -18.15
CA TYR A 279 -0.61 18.07 -18.54
C TYR A 279 -1.23 17.36 -17.32
N TYR A 280 -2.37 17.82 -16.80
CA TYR A 280 -3.03 17.08 -15.71
C TYR A 280 -3.67 15.77 -16.19
N GLY A 281 -3.93 15.60 -17.49
CA GLY A 281 -4.29 14.29 -18.04
C GLY A 281 -3.24 13.22 -17.70
N PHE A 282 -1.97 13.62 -17.69
CA PHE A 282 -0.86 12.79 -17.24
C PHE A 282 -0.92 12.48 -15.73
N LEU A 283 -1.37 13.42 -14.89
CA LEU A 283 -1.55 13.20 -13.45
C LEU A 283 -2.54 12.05 -13.17
N LYS A 284 -3.64 11.96 -13.94
CA LYS A 284 -4.61 10.87 -13.79
C LYS A 284 -4.00 9.51 -14.11
N LEU A 285 -3.33 9.39 -15.27
CA LEU A 285 -2.63 8.17 -15.65
C LEU A 285 -1.55 7.80 -14.62
N ALA A 286 -0.79 8.79 -14.16
CA ALA A 286 0.22 8.62 -13.12
C ALA A 286 -0.37 8.07 -11.83
N CYS A 287 -1.51 8.61 -11.39
CA CYS A 287 -2.19 8.15 -10.19
C CYS A 287 -2.75 6.74 -10.35
N ILE A 288 -3.26 6.37 -11.53
CA ILE A 288 -3.68 5.00 -11.83
C ILE A 288 -2.49 4.05 -11.75
N MET A 289 -1.39 4.36 -12.44
CA MET A 289 -0.17 3.54 -12.40
C MET A 289 0.39 3.41 -10.98
N LEU A 290 0.48 4.52 -10.24
CA LEU A 290 0.93 4.54 -8.85
C LEU A 290 0.01 3.69 -7.96
N SER A 291 -1.30 3.73 -8.19
CA SER A 291 -2.26 2.91 -7.44
C SER A 291 -2.07 1.42 -7.70
N VAL A 292 -1.83 1.03 -8.96
CA VAL A 292 -1.55 -0.37 -9.34
C VAL A 292 -0.23 -0.84 -8.71
N ILE A 293 0.84 -0.06 -8.81
CA ILE A 293 2.13 -0.37 -8.19
C ILE A 293 1.98 -0.54 -6.69
N ASN A 294 1.28 0.38 -6.03
CA ASN A 294 1.10 0.31 -4.60
C ASN A 294 0.20 -0.83 -4.15
N PHE A 295 -0.87 -1.14 -4.90
CA PHE A 295 -1.69 -2.32 -4.64
C PHE A 295 -0.86 -3.60 -4.68
N ALA A 296 0.02 -3.72 -5.67
CA ALA A 296 0.85 -4.91 -5.85
C ALA A 296 1.98 -5.02 -4.80
N THR A 297 2.50 -3.89 -4.32
CA THR A 297 3.71 -3.84 -3.47
C THR A 297 3.43 -3.70 -1.98
N THR A 298 2.28 -3.12 -1.59
CA THR A 298 1.89 -2.98 -0.18
C THR A 298 1.88 -4.31 0.58
N PRO A 299 1.32 -5.41 0.05
CA PRO A 299 1.35 -6.68 0.75
C PRO A 299 2.78 -7.19 0.96
N LEU A 300 3.65 -7.06 -0.05
CA LEU A 300 5.05 -7.43 0.05
C LEU A 300 5.79 -6.61 1.08
N LEU A 301 5.57 -5.30 1.09
CA LEU A 301 6.17 -4.40 2.05
C LEU A 301 5.85 -4.83 3.48
N ILE A 302 4.57 -5.15 3.77
CA ILE A 302 4.14 -5.63 5.08
C ILE A 302 4.71 -7.04 5.36
N GLN A 303 4.67 -7.97 4.41
CA GLN A 303 5.13 -9.35 4.59
C GLN A 303 6.65 -9.43 4.83
N ILE A 304 7.43 -8.81 3.96
CA ILE A 304 8.90 -8.80 4.02
C ILE A 304 9.34 -8.11 5.30
N SER A 305 8.79 -6.93 5.60
CA SER A 305 9.12 -6.25 6.85
C SER A 305 8.83 -7.18 8.03
N TYR A 306 7.61 -7.69 8.17
CA TYR A 306 7.25 -8.52 9.32
C TYR A 306 8.09 -9.82 9.47
N ILE A 307 8.44 -10.48 8.36
CA ILE A 307 9.29 -11.69 8.38
C ILE A 307 10.74 -11.34 8.76
N TYR A 308 11.36 -10.37 8.09
CA TYR A 308 12.78 -10.06 8.29
C TYR A 308 13.07 -9.36 9.62
N CYS A 309 12.05 -8.75 10.20
CA CYS A 309 12.16 -8.05 11.46
C CYS A 309 12.52 -8.90 12.68
N ASN A 310 12.29 -10.21 12.64
CA ASN A 310 12.63 -11.10 13.73
C ASN A 310 13.58 -12.20 13.26
N LYS A 311 14.78 -12.28 13.84
CA LYS A 311 15.75 -13.36 13.55
C LYS A 311 15.11 -14.75 13.72
N ARG A 312 14.17 -14.90 14.65
CA ARG A 312 13.39 -16.13 14.82
C ARG A 312 12.49 -16.39 13.59
N ASN A 313 11.77 -15.39 13.10
CA ASN A 313 10.93 -15.50 11.90
C ASN A 313 11.77 -15.88 10.67
N VAL A 314 12.94 -15.24 10.50
CA VAL A 314 13.87 -15.58 9.41
C VAL A 314 14.37 -17.02 9.52
N LYS A 315 14.81 -17.46 10.72
CA LYS A 315 15.22 -18.86 10.94
C LYS A 315 14.09 -19.85 10.67
N ILE A 316 12.87 -19.49 11.06
CA ILE A 316 11.68 -20.28 10.80
C ILE A 316 11.44 -20.37 9.29
N MET A 317 11.42 -19.25 8.57
CA MET A 317 11.29 -19.23 7.11
C MET A 317 12.34 -20.13 6.44
N GLN A 318 13.61 -20.01 6.85
CA GLN A 318 14.70 -20.86 6.36
C GLN A 318 14.47 -22.34 6.66
N SER A 319 13.99 -22.69 7.86
CA SER A 319 13.66 -24.08 8.20
C SER A 319 12.47 -24.62 7.40
N LEU A 320 11.48 -23.77 7.10
CA LEU A 320 10.27 -24.16 6.37
C LEU A 320 10.54 -24.31 4.86
N LEU A 321 11.61 -23.72 4.32
CA LEU A 321 12.06 -23.99 2.93
C LEU A 321 12.44 -25.46 2.73
N THR A 322 12.75 -26.23 3.79
CA THR A 322 12.68 -27.70 3.70
C THR A 322 11.21 -28.15 3.70
N PHE A 323 10.64 -28.30 2.50
CA PHE A 323 9.22 -28.55 2.19
C PHE A 323 8.45 -29.44 3.20
N LYS A 324 9.09 -30.50 3.73
CA LYS A 324 8.49 -31.45 4.68
C LYS A 324 8.01 -30.80 5.98
N TRP A 325 8.63 -29.69 6.42
CA TRP A 325 8.32 -29.03 7.69
C TRP A 325 7.25 -27.95 7.58
N PHE A 326 6.95 -27.46 6.37
CA PHE A 326 6.07 -26.32 6.16
C PHE A 326 4.61 -26.58 6.56
N LEU A 327 3.99 -27.62 5.98
CA LEU A 327 2.60 -27.98 6.26
C LEU A 327 2.40 -28.38 7.74
N PHE A 328 3.33 -29.17 8.28
CA PHE A 328 3.35 -29.56 9.69
C PHE A 328 3.51 -28.36 10.62
N GLY A 329 4.34 -27.38 10.25
CA GLY A 329 4.54 -26.15 11.00
C GLY A 329 3.24 -25.35 11.11
N ILE A 330 2.59 -25.04 9.99
CA ILE A 330 1.34 -24.26 9.95
C ILE A 330 0.24 -24.94 10.77
N ILE A 331 0.04 -26.25 10.59
CA ILE A 331 -0.95 -27.01 11.35
C ILE A 331 -0.64 -26.95 12.86
N ARG A 332 0.63 -27.05 13.25
CA ARG A 332 1.04 -26.98 14.66
C ARG A 332 0.80 -25.60 15.26
N ALA A 333 1.07 -24.52 14.52
CA ALA A 333 0.82 -23.16 14.98
C ALA A 333 -0.68 -22.87 15.15
N LEU A 334 -1.51 -23.27 14.18
CA LEU A 334 -2.96 -23.15 14.26
C LEU A 334 -3.52 -23.94 15.45
N LYS A 335 -3.09 -25.20 15.61
CA LYS A 335 -3.48 -26.03 16.77
C LYS A 335 -3.09 -25.39 18.10
N ARG A 336 -1.93 -24.73 18.18
CA ARG A 336 -1.49 -24.04 19.40
C ARG A 336 -2.35 -22.81 19.69
N LYS A 337 -2.67 -22.01 18.68
CA LYS A 337 -3.54 -20.84 18.83
C LYS A 337 -4.95 -21.25 19.31
N LEU A 338 -5.55 -22.24 18.65
CA LEU A 338 -6.86 -22.77 19.04
C LEU A 338 -6.87 -23.34 20.45
N ARG A 339 -5.76 -23.95 20.89
CA ARG A 339 -5.62 -24.44 22.27
C ARG A 339 -5.60 -23.29 23.27
N ILE A 340 -4.81 -22.24 23.03
CA ILE A 340 -4.71 -21.09 23.93
C ILE A 340 -6.04 -20.33 24.01
N GLU A 341 -6.72 -20.13 22.88
CA GLU A 341 -8.06 -19.52 22.87
C GLU A 341 -9.07 -20.37 23.64
N ARG A 342 -9.02 -21.70 23.51
CA ARG A 342 -9.85 -22.62 24.30
C ARG A 342 -9.53 -22.55 25.79
N ASP A 343 -8.26 -22.56 26.16
CA ASP A 343 -7.83 -22.49 27.57
C ASP A 343 -8.23 -21.14 28.18
N TYR A 344 -8.06 -20.04 27.44
CA TYR A 344 -8.52 -18.71 27.85
C TYR A 344 -10.05 -18.67 28.05
N ASN A 345 -10.82 -19.20 27.09
CA ASN A 345 -12.28 -19.25 27.21
C ASN A 345 -12.73 -20.15 28.37
N ASN A 346 -12.03 -21.25 28.65
CA ASN A 346 -12.36 -22.12 29.79
C ASN A 346 -12.09 -21.46 31.15
N VAL A 347 -11.16 -20.50 31.22
CA VAL A 347 -10.86 -19.76 32.46
C VAL A 347 -11.78 -18.55 32.63
N VAL A 348 -12.16 -17.87 31.54
CA VAL A 348 -12.93 -16.62 31.58
C VAL A 348 -14.44 -16.83 31.45
N ALA A 349 -14.91 -17.83 30.70
CA ALA A 349 -16.35 -18.08 30.53
C ALA A 349 -17.13 -18.52 31.80
N PRO A 350 -16.51 -19.14 32.84
CA PRO A 350 -17.22 -19.43 34.08
C PRO A 350 -17.20 -18.28 35.11
N LEU A 351 -16.65 -17.09 34.77
CA LEU A 351 -16.76 -15.86 35.56
C LEU A 351 -17.89 -14.98 34.99
#